data_AF-A0A183D6T0-F1
#
_entry.id   AF-A0A183D6T0-F1
#
_cell.length_a   1.000
_cell.length_b   1.000
_cell.length_c   1.000
_cell.angle_alpha   90.00
_cell.angle_beta   90.00
_cell.angle_gamma   90.00
#
_symmetry.space_group_name_H-M   'P 1'
#
loop_
_entity.id
_entity.type
_entity.pdbx_description
1 polymer ?
#
loop_
_entity_poly.entity_id
_entity_poly.type
_entity_poly.pdbx_seq_one_letter_code
_entity_poly.pdbx_strand_id
1 'polypeptide(L)'
;LLIIFLFGRFEDIIDLQVDDIRRQLCLQTRQGPQVVLRSEHAHQIRALVEKLMTGSGGKVRTFVRAITDYITNEPNLLSFSKGDIIQIISRDDGTLPVEQDTGQWLYGRIGNHFGNLPANYVEPLDTYGRVINF
;
A
#
# COMPACT_ATOMS: atom_id res chain seq x y z
N LEU A 1 -10.80 14.63 12.49
CA LEU A 1 -9.97 14.33 13.67
C LEU A 1 -10.12 12.89 14.18
N LEU A 2 -11.33 12.30 14.24
CA LEU A 2 -11.55 10.95 14.80
C LEU A 2 -10.78 9.81 14.10
N ILE A 3 -10.55 9.91 12.79
CA ILE A 3 -9.87 8.86 12.00
C ILE A 3 -8.39 8.74 12.40
N ILE A 4 -7.72 9.83 12.76
CA ILE A 4 -6.28 9.83 13.08
C ILE A 4 -6.02 9.12 14.41
N PHE A 5 -6.94 9.23 15.37
CA PHE A 5 -6.80 8.66 16.71
C PHE A 5 -7.05 7.14 16.77
N LEU A 6 -7.82 6.57 15.84
CA LEU A 6 -8.12 5.15 15.84
C LEU A 6 -7.03 4.29 15.18
N PHE A 7 -6.31 4.83 14.19
CA PHE A 7 -5.40 4.01 13.37
C PHE A 7 -3.93 4.12 13.71
N GLY A 8 -3.50 5.07 14.55
CA GLY A 8 -2.10 5.23 14.94
C GLY A 8 -1.16 5.69 13.81
N ARG A 9 -1.36 5.26 12.56
CA ARG A 9 -0.71 5.72 11.32
C ARG A 9 -1.63 5.49 10.11
N PHE A 10 -1.59 6.39 9.13
CA PHE A 10 -2.33 6.22 7.86
C PHE A 10 -1.84 5.05 6.99
N GLU A 11 -0.69 4.47 7.32
CA GLU A 11 -0.05 3.40 6.54
C GLU A 11 -0.78 2.05 6.62
N ASP A 12 -1.72 1.92 7.56
CA ASP A 12 -2.52 0.72 7.73
C ASP A 12 -3.79 0.71 6.89
N ILE A 13 -4.16 1.83 6.25
CA ILE A 13 -5.36 1.91 5.41
C ILE A 13 -5.02 1.36 4.02
N ILE A 14 -5.74 0.31 3.60
CA ILE A 14 -5.59 -0.34 2.29
C ILE A 14 -6.60 0.22 1.29
N ASP A 15 -7.86 0.30 1.70
CA ASP A 15 -8.96 0.70 0.82
C ASP A 15 -9.89 1.66 1.57
N LEU A 16 -10.52 2.54 0.81
CA LEU A 16 -11.43 3.55 1.31
C LEU A 16 -12.62 3.70 0.35
N GLN A 17 -13.78 3.21 0.76
CA GLN A 17 -15.00 3.23 -0.04
C GLN A 17 -16.04 4.16 0.56
N VAL A 18 -16.72 4.90 -0.30
CA VAL A 18 -17.87 5.74 0.09
C VAL A 18 -19.14 5.09 -0.45
N ASP A 19 -20.10 4.88 0.45
CA ASP A 19 -21.46 4.48 0.13
C ASP A 19 -22.38 5.70 0.29
N ASP A 20 -22.78 6.29 -0.84
CA ASP A 20 -23.65 7.45 -0.91
C ASP A 20 -25.07 7.18 -0.40
N ILE A 21 -25.58 5.97 -0.62
CA ILE A 21 -26.94 5.57 -0.24
C ILE A 21 -27.02 5.49 1.29
N ARG A 22 -26.00 4.91 1.93
CA ARG A 22 -25.93 4.74 3.38
C ARG A 22 -25.22 5.91 4.09
N ARG A 23 -24.64 6.85 3.33
CA ARG A 23 -23.78 7.95 3.82
C ARG A 23 -22.65 7.43 4.70
N GLN A 24 -22.03 6.36 4.26
CA GLN A 24 -21.00 5.64 5.01
C GLN A 24 -19.65 5.73 4.30
N LEU A 25 -18.61 5.84 5.10
CA LEU A 25 -17.22 5.73 4.71
C LEU A 25 -16.68 4.44 5.31
N CYS A 26 -16.33 3.49 4.46
CA CYS A 26 -15.75 2.21 4.83
C CYS A 26 -14.24 2.27 4.63
N LEU A 27 -13.48 2.07 5.70
CA LEU A 27 -12.03 1.99 5.70
C LEU A 27 -11.63 0.53 5.93
N GLN A 28 -10.84 -0.01 5.02
CA GLN A 28 -10.24 -1.33 5.19
C GLN A 28 -8.81 -1.15 5.68
N THR A 29 -8.46 -1.86 6.76
CA THR A 29 -7.11 -1.83 7.32
C THR A 29 -6.34 -3.11 7.02
N ARG A 30 -5.01 -3.03 7.06
CA ARG A 30 -4.09 -4.13 6.70
C ARG A 30 -4.08 -5.29 7.68
N GLN A 31 -4.20 -5.00 8.97
CA GLN A 31 -4.19 -6.01 10.03
C GLN A 31 -5.30 -5.79 11.06
N GLY A 32 -6.34 -5.02 10.71
CA GLY A 32 -7.39 -4.63 11.63
C GLY A 32 -8.81 -4.82 11.06
N PRO A 33 -9.84 -4.53 11.87
CA PRO A 33 -11.22 -4.59 11.44
C PRO A 33 -11.50 -3.54 10.35
N GLN A 34 -12.51 -3.82 9.53
CA GLN A 34 -13.13 -2.81 8.69
C GLN A 34 -13.80 -1.78 9.58
N VAL A 35 -13.54 -0.50 9.32
CA VAL A 35 -14.16 0.60 10.07
C VAL A 35 -15.18 1.27 9.17
N VAL A 36 -16.40 1.40 9.66
CA VAL A 36 -17.49 2.08 8.94
C VAL A 36 -17.89 3.31 9.71
N LEU A 37 -17.78 4.47 9.06
CA LEU A 37 -18.09 5.77 9.64
C LEU A 37 -19.26 6.38 8.87
N ARG A 38 -20.34 6.71 9.57
CA ARG A 38 -21.43 7.47 8.95
C ARG A 38 -21.08 8.96 8.96
N SER A 39 -21.06 9.61 7.80
CA SER A 39 -20.73 11.02 7.68
C SER A 39 -21.36 11.65 6.44
N GLU A 40 -21.89 12.86 6.57
CA GLU A 40 -22.40 13.66 5.46
C GLU A 40 -21.27 14.24 4.58
N HIS A 41 -20.05 14.25 5.12
CA HIS A 41 -18.85 14.74 4.44
C HIS A 41 -17.94 13.58 3.99
N ALA A 42 -18.48 12.38 3.76
CA ALA A 42 -17.70 11.18 3.44
C ALA A 42 -16.74 11.38 2.25
N HIS A 43 -17.19 12.06 1.19
CA HIS A 43 -16.35 12.40 0.03
C HIS A 43 -15.19 13.34 0.35
N GLN A 44 -15.43 14.37 1.16
CA GLN A 44 -14.38 15.32 1.57
C GLN A 44 -13.37 14.64 2.50
N ILE A 45 -13.84 13.78 3.41
CA ILE A 45 -12.98 12.99 4.28
C ILE A 45 -12.12 12.03 3.44
N ARG A 46 -12.71 11.38 2.43
CA ARG A 46 -11.98 10.54 1.49
C ARG A 46 -10.87 11.31 0.78
N ALA A 47 -11.18 12.44 0.17
CA ALA A 47 -10.20 13.26 -0.54
C ALA A 47 -9.06 13.72 0.39
N LEU A 48 -9.36 14.07 1.64
CA LEU A 48 -8.35 14.45 2.62
C LEU A 48 -7.47 13.26 3.03
N VAL A 49 -8.06 12.09 3.25
CA VAL A 49 -7.32 10.87 3.60
C VAL A 49 -6.44 10.43 2.43
N GLU A 50 -6.95 10.45 1.21
CA GLU A 50 -6.18 10.18 -0.01
C GLU A 50 -5.00 11.16 -0.16
N LYS A 51 -5.25 12.46 0.00
CA LYS A 51 -4.22 13.52 -0.04
C LYS A 51 -3.16 13.34 1.05
N LEU A 52 -3.55 12.88 2.24
CA LEU A 52 -2.62 12.59 3.34
C LEU A 52 -1.80 11.31 3.06
N MET A 53 -2.41 10.28 2.47
CA MET A 53 -1.71 9.07 2.03
C MET A 53 -0.72 9.35 0.89
N THR A 54 -0.98 10.35 0.06
CA THR A 54 -0.07 10.82 -1.01
C THR A 54 0.93 11.91 -0.56
N GLY A 55 0.93 12.28 0.73
CA GLY A 55 1.86 13.19 1.41
C GLY A 55 2.78 14.08 0.56
N SER A 56 2.41 15.37 0.43
CA SER A 56 3.30 16.55 0.24
C SER A 56 4.51 16.43 -0.71
N GLY A 57 4.37 15.74 -1.85
CA GLY A 57 5.47 15.72 -2.83
C GLY A 57 5.33 14.74 -3.97
N GLY A 58 4.15 14.59 -4.57
CA GLY A 58 3.96 14.03 -5.93
C GLY A 58 4.44 12.59 -6.22
N LYS A 59 5.10 11.89 -5.29
CA LYS A 59 5.55 10.51 -5.47
C LYS A 59 4.45 9.57 -5.02
N VAL A 60 3.73 9.00 -5.99
CA VAL A 60 2.77 7.91 -5.77
C VAL A 60 3.49 6.79 -5.01
N ARG A 61 2.96 6.40 -3.85
CA ARG A 61 3.47 5.24 -3.11
C ARG A 61 3.02 3.98 -3.85
N THR A 62 3.96 3.23 -4.39
CA THR A 62 3.68 1.96 -5.07
C THR A 62 3.71 0.82 -4.07
N PHE A 63 2.72 -0.06 -4.12
CA PHE A 63 2.65 -1.25 -3.28
C PHE A 63 2.56 -2.51 -4.14
N VAL A 64 3.10 -3.60 -3.62
CA VAL A 64 3.02 -4.93 -4.23
C VAL A 64 2.65 -5.96 -3.18
N ARG A 65 2.08 -7.09 -3.61
CA ARG A 65 1.76 -8.23 -2.74
C ARG A 65 2.65 -9.42 -3.08
N ALA A 66 3.21 -10.08 -2.09
CA ALA A 66 3.95 -11.32 -2.29
C ALA A 66 3.03 -12.46 -2.74
N ILE A 67 3.35 -13.11 -3.85
CA ILE A 67 2.60 -14.26 -4.37
C ILE A 67 3.12 -15.60 -3.82
N THR A 68 4.34 -15.62 -3.28
CA THR A 68 4.99 -16.76 -2.64
C THR A 68 5.99 -16.30 -1.57
N ASP A 69 6.43 -17.21 -0.71
CA ASP A 69 7.45 -16.96 0.30
C ASP A 69 8.83 -16.70 -0.33
N TYR A 70 9.59 -15.79 0.27
CA TYR A 70 10.98 -15.53 -0.04
C TYR A 70 11.74 -15.28 1.26
N ILE A 71 12.46 -16.29 1.75
CA ILE A 71 13.19 -16.25 3.01
C ILE A 71 14.69 -16.34 2.72
N THR A 72 15.44 -15.35 3.19
CA THR A 72 16.88 -15.24 2.98
C THR A 72 17.58 -14.63 4.19
N ASN A 73 18.84 -15.03 4.40
CA ASN A 73 19.71 -14.49 5.43
C ASN A 73 20.67 -13.43 4.87
N GLU A 74 20.54 -13.06 3.60
CA GLU A 74 21.37 -12.02 3.00
C GLU A 74 20.95 -10.63 3.50
N PRO A 75 21.89 -9.83 4.06
CA PRO A 75 21.55 -8.59 4.77
C PRO A 75 20.98 -7.48 3.87
N ASN A 76 21.19 -7.57 2.55
CA ASN A 76 20.71 -6.60 1.57
C ASN A 76 19.37 -6.98 0.95
N LEU A 77 18.83 -8.14 1.31
CA LEU A 77 17.61 -8.70 0.71
C LEU A 77 16.46 -8.66 1.72
N LEU A 78 15.26 -8.43 1.21
CA LEU A 78 14.05 -8.37 2.01
C LEU A 78 13.43 -9.77 2.09
N SER A 79 13.33 -10.33 3.29
CA SER A 79 12.55 -11.55 3.53
C SER A 79 11.06 -11.23 3.68
N PHE A 80 10.19 -12.08 3.13
CA PHE A 80 8.74 -11.93 3.20
C PHE A 80 8.01 -13.26 2.97
N SER A 81 6.76 -13.34 3.43
CA SER A 81 5.86 -14.47 3.24
C SER A 81 4.78 -14.14 2.22
N LYS A 82 4.19 -15.18 1.62
CA LYS A 82 3.04 -15.07 0.71
C LYS A 82 1.92 -14.24 1.36
N GLY A 83 1.43 -13.25 0.64
CA GLY A 83 0.39 -12.32 1.08
C GLY A 83 0.92 -11.05 1.73
N ASP A 84 2.21 -10.96 2.05
CA ASP A 84 2.80 -9.74 2.60
C ASP A 84 2.66 -8.57 1.62
N ILE A 85 2.39 -7.38 2.16
CA ILE A 85 2.26 -6.15 1.38
C ILE A 85 3.53 -5.32 1.54
N ILE A 86 4.28 -5.21 0.46
CA ILE A 86 5.57 -4.51 0.40
C ILE A 86 5.35 -3.13 -0.20
N GLN A 87 5.87 -2.10 0.48
CA GLN A 87 5.94 -0.77 -0.12
C GLN A 87 7.20 -0.69 -0.99
N ILE A 88 7.03 -0.37 -2.26
CA ILE A 88 8.15 -0.09 -3.17
C ILE A 88 8.64 1.32 -2.93
N ILE A 89 9.95 1.45 -2.76
CA ILE A 89 10.62 2.73 -2.61
C ILE A 89 11.33 3.00 -3.92
N SER A 90 10.76 3.85 -4.77
CA SER A 90 11.43 4.30 -5.99
C SER A 90 12.76 4.95 -5.63
N ARG A 91 13.84 4.47 -6.24
CA ARG A 91 15.09 5.24 -6.29
C ARG A 91 14.82 6.54 -7.06
N ASP A 92 15.50 7.60 -6.68
CA ASP A 92 15.12 9.00 -6.94
C ASP A 92 15.11 9.46 -8.42
N ASP A 93 15.25 8.57 -9.40
CA ASP A 93 15.26 8.93 -10.82
C ASP A 93 13.86 8.93 -11.49
N GLY A 94 12.80 8.60 -10.76
CA GLY A 94 11.44 8.60 -11.30
C GLY A 94 11.18 7.47 -12.29
N THR A 95 12.09 6.50 -12.42
CA THR A 95 11.78 5.24 -13.07
C THR A 95 10.92 4.41 -12.12
N LEU A 96 9.60 4.47 -12.36
CA LEU A 96 8.78 3.31 -12.06
C LEU A 96 9.41 2.13 -12.83
N PRO A 97 9.59 0.94 -12.24
CA PRO A 97 9.91 -0.25 -13.01
C PRO A 97 8.66 -0.67 -13.80
N VAL A 98 8.28 0.18 -14.75
CA VAL A 98 7.77 -0.21 -16.05
C VAL A 98 9.08 -0.63 -16.71
N GLU A 99 9.47 -1.90 -16.67
CA GLU A 99 8.83 -2.99 -17.38
C GLU A 99 9.09 -4.29 -16.60
N GLN A 100 8.06 -5.13 -16.49
CA GLN A 100 8.14 -6.46 -15.88
C GLN A 100 8.93 -7.43 -16.77
N ASP A 101 10.15 -7.07 -17.17
CA ASP A 101 11.04 -8.00 -17.84
C ASP A 101 11.83 -8.79 -16.79
N THR A 102 11.15 -9.82 -16.27
CA THR A 102 11.58 -11.13 -15.73
C THR A 102 12.83 -11.29 -14.85
N GLY A 103 13.62 -10.25 -14.57
CA GLY A 103 14.87 -10.31 -13.79
C GLY A 103 15.18 -9.05 -12.96
N GLN A 104 14.25 -8.09 -12.86
CA GLN A 104 14.48 -6.85 -12.12
C GLN A 104 14.33 -7.04 -10.61
N TRP A 105 15.33 -6.58 -9.86
CA TRP A 105 15.27 -6.43 -8.42
C TRP A 105 14.56 -5.11 -8.07
N LEU A 106 13.53 -5.19 -7.24
CA LEU A 106 12.88 -4.04 -6.65
C LEU A 106 13.56 -3.71 -5.31
N TYR A 107 13.41 -2.48 -4.85
CA TYR A 107 13.77 -2.09 -3.49
C TYR A 107 12.51 -1.70 -2.74
N GLY A 108 12.30 -2.31 -1.57
CA GLY A 108 11.08 -2.12 -0.83
C GLY A 108 11.25 -2.28 0.68
N ARG A 109 10.13 -2.10 1.38
CA ARG A 109 10.08 -2.27 2.83
C ARG A 109 8.82 -2.99 3.30
N ILE A 110 8.97 -3.71 4.41
CA ILE A 110 7.89 -4.22 5.26
C ILE A 110 8.16 -3.71 6.68
N GLY A 111 7.29 -2.84 7.19
CA GLY A 111 7.52 -2.18 8.48
C GLY A 111 8.85 -1.40 8.50
N ASN A 112 9.78 -1.86 9.34
CA ASN A 112 11.13 -1.31 9.49
C ASN A 112 12.22 -2.12 8.75
N HIS A 113 11.85 -3.19 8.04
CA HIS A 113 12.78 -3.99 7.27
C HIS A 113 12.84 -3.47 5.82
N PHE A 114 14.04 -3.26 5.32
CA PHE A 114 14.31 -2.74 3.98
C PHE A 114 15.23 -3.69 3.26
N GLY A 115 15.05 -3.84 1.96
CA GLY A 115 15.94 -4.68 1.17
C GLY A 115 15.51 -4.79 -0.28
N ASN A 116 16.39 -5.41 -1.07
CA ASN A 116 16.06 -5.79 -2.42
C ASN A 116 15.17 -7.03 -2.43
N LEU A 117 14.23 -7.09 -3.36
CA LEU A 117 13.36 -8.23 -3.57
C LEU A 117 13.24 -8.55 -5.06
N PRO A 118 13.08 -9.83 -5.43
CA PRO A 118 12.89 -10.22 -6.82
C PRO A 118 11.46 -9.89 -7.28
N ALA A 119 11.31 -9.20 -8.41
CA ALA A 119 10.01 -8.75 -8.92
C ALA A 119 9.04 -9.91 -9.23
N ASN A 120 9.55 -11.08 -9.62
CA ASN A 120 8.73 -12.26 -9.96
C ASN A 120 8.08 -12.94 -8.73
N TYR A 121 8.37 -12.48 -7.52
CA TYR A 121 7.76 -12.97 -6.29
C TYR A 121 6.59 -12.09 -5.82
N VAL A 122 6.28 -11.03 -6.57
CA VAL A 122 5.28 -10.05 -6.19
C VAL A 122 4.36 -9.67 -7.36
N GLU A 123 3.16 -9.22 -7.03
CA GLU A 123 2.21 -8.65 -7.98
C GLU A 123 1.88 -7.20 -7.59
N PRO A 124 1.71 -6.29 -8.56
CA PRO A 124 1.37 -4.90 -8.29
C PRO A 124 -0.02 -4.76 -7.70
N LEU A 125 -0.15 -3.81 -6.76
CA LEU A 125 -1.43 -3.38 -6.22
C LEU A 125 -1.75 -1.99 -6.75
N ASP A 126 -3.02 -1.74 -7.05
CA ASP A 126 -3.52 -0.39 -7.25
C ASP A 126 -3.45 0.41 -5.94
N THR A 127 -3.78 1.70 -6.04
CA THR A 127 -3.84 2.62 -4.90
C THR A 127 -4.79 2.16 -3.78
N TYR A 128 -5.62 1.15 -4.03
CA TYR A 128 -6.63 0.58 -3.12
C TYR A 128 -6.30 -0.85 -2.70
N GLY A 129 -5.07 -1.33 -2.94
CA GLY A 129 -4.65 -2.68 -2.54
C GLY A 129 -5.29 -3.81 -3.34
N ARG A 130 -5.88 -3.51 -4.51
CA ARG A 130 -6.39 -4.52 -5.44
C ARG A 130 -5.31 -4.88 -6.43
N VAL A 131 -5.21 -6.17 -6.76
CA VAL A 131 -4.29 -6.62 -7.81
C VAL A 131 -4.73 -6.01 -9.14
N ILE A 132 -3.82 -5.31 -9.81
CA ILE A 132 -4.03 -4.89 -11.19
C ILE A 132 -3.65 -6.06 -12.09
N ASN A 133 -4.66 -6.67 -12.72
CA ASN A 133 -4.42 -7.57 -13.84
C ASN A 133 -4.24 -6.71 -15.09
N PHE A 134 -3.11 -6.85 -15.78
CA PHE A 134 -2.89 -6.28 -17.11
C PHE A 134 -3.50 -7.18 -18.19
#